data_AF-A0A183EN24-F1
#
_entry.id   AF-A0A183EN24-F1
#
_cell.length_a   1.000
_cell.length_b   1.000
_cell.length_c   1.000
_cell.angle_alpha   90.00
_cell.angle_beta   90.00
_cell.angle_gamma   90.00
#
_symmetry.space_group_name_H-M   'P 1'
#
loop_
_entity.id
_entity.type
_entity.pdbx_description
1 polymer ?
#
loop_
_entity_poly.entity_id
_entity_poly.type
_entity_poly.pdbx_seq_one_letter_code
_entity_poly.pdbx_strand_id
1 'polypeptide(L)'
;MQFKDIAVLLRGVGIDLIHNRFLILQGEVEQIALMKPKALNENDDGMLEYLEDIVGSSRLKVPIEKLQQKIDQLQEERSAQLNRMKFAEKEKTDAEGPMKNLITELRVDNGIALAKNRLHQAER
;
A
#
# COMPACT_ATOMS: atom_id res chain seq x y z
N MET A 1 26.42 38.82 -3.78
CA MET A 1 25.35 38.26 -2.95
C MET A 1 24.32 37.68 -3.90
N GLN A 2 24.06 36.37 -3.85
CA GLN A 2 23.22 35.71 -4.85
C GLN A 2 21.75 36.02 -4.54
N PHE A 3 20.89 36.12 -5.56
CA PHE A 3 19.45 36.39 -5.38
C PHE A 3 18.78 35.43 -4.37
N LYS A 4 19.24 34.18 -4.32
CA LYS A 4 18.82 33.18 -3.33
C LYS A 4 19.10 33.60 -1.88
N ASP A 5 20.26 34.16 -1.61
CA ASP A 5 20.65 34.57 -0.24
C ASP A 5 19.75 35.73 0.24
N ILE A 6 19.45 36.66 -0.67
CA ILE A 6 18.56 37.80 -0.42
C ILE A 6 17.12 37.33 -0.18
N ALA A 7 16.62 36.39 -0.99
CA ALA A 7 15.28 35.82 -0.82
C ALA A 7 15.13 35.07 0.50
N VAL A 8 16.16 34.35 0.95
CA VAL A 8 16.16 33.65 2.25
C VAL A 8 16.15 34.65 3.41
N LEU A 9 16.96 35.71 3.34
CA LEU A 9 17.00 36.75 4.37
C LEU A 9 15.64 37.46 4.52
N LEU A 10 15.02 37.82 3.39
CA LEU A 10 13.72 38.50 3.36
C LEU A 10 12.55 37.59 3.78
N ARG A 11 12.64 36.29 3.50
CA ARG A 11 11.69 35.31 4.03
C ARG A 11 11.70 35.27 5.56
N GLY A 12 12.87 35.49 6.19
CA GLY A 12 13.00 35.57 7.65
C GLY A 12 12.21 36.71 8.30
N VAL A 13 11.91 37.77 7.53
CA VAL A 13 11.06 38.90 7.97
C VAL A 13 9.66 38.86 7.38
N GLY A 14 9.27 37.75 6.75
CA GLY A 14 7.92 37.54 6.21
C GLY A 14 7.69 38.08 4.79
N ILE A 15 8.74 38.48 4.07
CA ILE A 15 8.65 38.96 2.69
C ILE A 15 9.03 37.82 1.73
N ASP A 16 8.05 37.23 1.04
CA ASP A 16 8.30 36.20 0.03
C ASP A 16 8.55 36.80 -1.35
N LEU A 17 9.82 36.75 -1.78
CA LEU A 17 10.23 37.14 -3.13
C LEU A 17 10.17 36.00 -4.15
N ILE A 18 9.85 34.76 -3.73
CA ILE A 18 9.85 33.63 -4.67
C ILE A 18 8.65 33.69 -5.61
N HIS A 19 7.48 34.04 -5.07
CA HIS A 19 6.23 34.07 -5.84
C HIS A 19 5.75 35.50 -6.11
N ASN A 20 6.46 36.52 -5.62
CA ASN A 20 6.10 37.94 -5.75
C ASN A 20 4.68 38.30 -5.29
N ARG A 21 4.06 37.48 -4.42
CA ARG A 21 2.66 37.60 -3.95
C ARG A 21 2.35 38.86 -3.12
N PHE A 22 3.37 39.65 -2.79
CA PHE A 22 3.20 40.95 -2.13
C PHE A 22 2.91 42.08 -3.12
N LEU A 23 3.20 41.86 -4.41
CA LEU A 23 2.81 42.76 -5.48
C LEU A 23 1.34 42.47 -5.81
N ILE A 24 0.56 43.54 -5.93
CA ILE A 24 -0.83 43.47 -6.40
C ILE A 24 -0.93 44.45 -7.55
N LEU A 25 -0.73 43.91 -8.75
CA LEU A 25 -0.87 44.66 -9.99
C LEU A 25 -2.23 44.36 -10.62
N GLN A 26 -2.76 45.33 -11.38
CA GLN A 26 -4.04 45.16 -12.07
C GLN A 26 -4.06 43.89 -12.95
N GLY A 27 -2.95 43.60 -13.65
CA GLY A 27 -2.84 42.38 -14.47
C GLY A 27 -2.89 41.08 -13.67
N GLU A 28 -2.41 41.05 -12.43
CA GLU A 28 -2.48 39.85 -11.56
C GLU A 28 -3.90 39.62 -11.07
N VAL A 29 -4.64 40.69 -10.75
CA VAL A 29 -6.06 40.59 -10.35
C VAL A 29 -6.91 40.05 -11.51
N GLU A 30 -6.66 40.53 -12.73
CA GLU A 30 -7.34 40.03 -13.94
C GLU A 30 -6.98 38.56 -14.24
N GLN A 31 -5.71 38.16 -14.07
CA GLN A 31 -5.30 36.77 -14.22
C GLN A 31 -6.00 35.84 -13.22
N ILE A 32 -6.07 36.22 -11.94
CA ILE A 32 -6.77 35.44 -10.91
C ILE A 32 -8.27 35.31 -11.25
N ALA A 33 -8.90 36.37 -11.73
CA ALA A 33 -10.31 36.33 -12.14
C ALA A 33 -10.58 35.40 -13.33
N LEU A 34 -9.57 35.17 -14.18
CA LEU A 34 -9.64 34.30 -15.35
C LEU A 34 -9.10 32.88 -15.09
N MET A 35 -8.55 32.61 -13.90
CA MET A 35 -8.06 31.28 -13.55
C MET A 35 -9.18 30.26 -13.56
N LYS A 36 -8.88 29.09 -14.10
CA LYS A 36 -9.79 27.93 -14.03
C LYS A 36 -9.79 27.37 -12.60
N PRO A 37 -10.88 26.73 -12.15
CA PRO A 37 -10.92 26.11 -10.83
C PRO A 37 -9.79 25.08 -10.58
N LYS A 38 -9.36 24.38 -11.64
CA LYS A 38 -8.27 23.40 -11.63
C LYS A 38 -7.50 23.49 -12.95
N ALA A 39 -6.19 23.24 -12.89
CA ALA A 39 -5.35 23.04 -14.05
C ALA A 39 -5.92 21.97 -15.00
N LEU A 40 -5.91 22.26 -16.30
CA LEU A 40 -6.26 21.26 -17.33
C LEU A 40 -5.06 20.40 -17.72
N ASN A 41 -3.87 21.00 -17.71
CA ASN A 41 -2.60 20.38 -18.09
C ASN A 41 -1.55 20.72 -17.03
N GLU A 42 -0.48 19.94 -16.94
CA GLU A 42 0.62 20.14 -15.97
C GLU A 42 1.38 21.47 -16.15
N ASN A 43 1.20 22.15 -17.29
CA ASN A 43 1.82 23.44 -17.60
C ASN A 43 0.89 24.64 -17.38
N ASP A 44 -0.35 24.42 -16.96
CA ASP A 44 -1.35 25.48 -16.71
C ASP A 44 -1.65 25.51 -15.21
N ASP A 45 -1.60 26.67 -14.57
CA ASP A 45 -1.88 26.79 -13.14
C ASP A 45 -3.33 27.21 -12.93
N GLY A 46 -4.12 26.32 -12.31
CA GLY A 46 -5.46 26.64 -11.86
C GLY A 46 -5.47 27.27 -10.47
N MET A 47 -6.67 27.67 -10.03
CA MET A 47 -6.89 28.24 -8.70
C MET A 47 -6.53 27.24 -7.59
N LEU A 48 -6.76 25.94 -7.79
CA LEU A 48 -6.39 24.90 -6.84
C LEU A 48 -4.87 24.84 -6.65
N GLU A 49 -4.13 24.73 -7.74
CA GLU A 49 -2.67 24.65 -7.74
C GLU A 49 -2.06 25.91 -7.12
N TYR A 50 -2.63 27.08 -7.46
CA TYR A 50 -2.25 28.36 -6.86
C TYR A 50 -2.42 28.38 -5.33
N LEU A 51 -3.55 27.87 -4.81
CA LEU A 51 -3.79 27.76 -3.37
C LEU A 51 -2.85 26.74 -2.70
N GLU A 52 -2.56 25.62 -3.36
CA GLU A 52 -1.63 24.61 -2.85
C GLU A 52 -0.21 25.16 -2.72
N ASP A 53 0.22 26.03 -3.63
CA ASP A 53 1.51 26.71 -3.54
C ASP A 53 1.52 27.83 -2.49
N ILE A 54 0.37 28.41 -2.14
CA ILE A 54 0.26 29.33 -0.99
C ILE A 54 0.43 28.57 0.32
N VAL A 55 -0.25 27.44 0.44
CA VAL A 55 -0.19 26.58 1.64
C VAL A 55 1.14 25.81 1.71
N GLY A 56 1.79 25.59 0.57
CA GLY A 56 2.98 24.76 0.45
C GLY A 56 2.69 23.26 0.50
N SER A 57 1.46 22.85 0.17
CA SER A 57 1.04 21.45 0.06
C SER A 57 1.47 20.81 -1.26
N SER A 58 1.79 21.59 -2.29
CA SER A 58 2.25 21.09 -3.60
C SER A 58 3.45 20.15 -3.50
N ARG A 59 4.36 20.39 -2.55
CA ARG A 59 5.51 19.51 -2.24
C ARG A 59 5.13 18.08 -1.85
N LEU A 60 3.89 17.85 -1.40
CA LEU A 60 3.41 16.56 -0.93
C LEU A 60 2.85 15.68 -2.04
N LYS A 61 2.53 16.25 -3.21
CA LYS A 61 1.95 15.50 -4.35
C LYS A 61 2.84 14.32 -4.76
N VAL A 62 4.10 14.59 -5.06
CA VAL A 62 5.06 13.56 -5.53
C VAL A 62 5.32 12.46 -4.48
N PRO A 63 5.58 12.78 -3.18
CA PRO A 63 5.68 11.75 -2.15
C PRO A 63 4.42 10.90 -2.01
N ILE A 64 3.23 11.50 -2.06
CA ILE A 64 1.95 10.79 -1.94
C ILE A 64 1.78 9.81 -3.10
N GLU A 65 2.01 10.25 -4.34
CA GLU A 65 1.91 9.38 -5.52
C GLU A 65 2.86 8.18 -5.43
N LYS A 66 4.11 8.40 -5.01
CA LYS A 66 5.09 7.31 -4.81
C LYS A 66 4.65 6.33 -3.72
N LEU A 67 4.12 6.83 -2.61
CA LEU A 67 3.60 5.99 -1.54
C LEU A 67 2.40 5.18 -2.01
N GLN A 68 1.52 5.80 -2.81
CA GLN A 68 0.34 5.14 -3.36
C GLN A 68 0.73 3.99 -4.30
N GLN A 69 1.66 4.24 -5.24
CA GLN A 69 2.22 3.18 -6.09
C GLN A 69 2.84 2.04 -5.27
N LYS A 70 3.52 2.35 -4.16
CA LYS A 70 4.12 1.33 -3.31
C LYS A 70 3.08 0.52 -2.53
N ILE A 71 2.01 1.18 -2.07
CA ILE A 71 0.88 0.52 -1.41
C ILE A 71 0.22 -0.47 -2.39
N ASP A 72 -0.02 -0.05 -3.62
CA ASP A 72 -0.65 -0.89 -4.64
C ASP A 72 0.21 -2.14 -4.93
N GLN A 73 1.52 -1.98 -5.07
CA GLN A 73 2.46 -3.10 -5.22
C GLN A 73 2.39 -4.08 -4.03
N LEU A 74 2.44 -3.57 -2.81
CA LEU A 74 2.38 -4.41 -1.60
C LEU A 74 1.03 -5.12 -1.44
N GLN A 75 -0.06 -4.48 -1.87
CA GLN A 75 -1.39 -5.08 -1.86
C GLN A 75 -1.48 -6.24 -2.85
N GLU A 76 -0.89 -6.11 -4.04
CA GLU A 76 -0.83 -7.19 -5.03
C GLU A 76 -0.02 -8.39 -4.51
N GLU A 77 1.17 -8.13 -3.95
CA GLU A 77 2.01 -9.17 -3.33
C GLU A 77 1.27 -9.89 -2.19
N ARG A 78 0.65 -9.11 -1.30
CA ARG A 78 -0.15 -9.67 -0.19
C ARG A 78 -1.29 -10.54 -0.71
N SER A 79 -2.01 -10.09 -1.73
CA SER A 79 -3.14 -10.82 -2.32
C SER A 79 -2.67 -12.16 -2.89
N ALA A 80 -1.56 -12.17 -3.64
CA ALA A 80 -0.97 -13.39 -4.19
C ALA A 80 -0.59 -14.39 -3.08
N GLN A 81 0.06 -13.92 -2.01
CA GLN A 81 0.44 -14.80 -0.90
C GLN A 81 -0.74 -15.32 -0.10
N LEU A 82 -1.77 -14.50 0.12
CA LEU A 82 -3.01 -14.94 0.77
C LEU A 82 -3.70 -16.04 -0.04
N ASN A 83 -3.75 -15.91 -1.36
CA ASN A 83 -4.35 -16.94 -2.21
C ASN A 83 -3.56 -18.27 -2.15
N ARG A 84 -2.23 -18.21 -2.14
CA ARG A 84 -1.37 -19.40 -1.94
C ARG A 84 -1.58 -20.05 -0.58
N MET A 85 -1.64 -19.25 0.49
CA MET A 85 -1.90 -19.76 1.83
C MET A 85 -3.25 -20.45 1.91
N LYS A 86 -4.32 -19.84 1.38
CA LYS A 86 -5.67 -20.44 1.37
C LYS A 86 -5.70 -21.76 0.62
N PHE A 87 -4.97 -21.87 -0.48
CA PHE A 87 -4.87 -23.11 -1.23
C PHE A 87 -4.19 -24.21 -0.41
N ALA A 88 -3.05 -23.92 0.21
CA ALA A 88 -2.34 -24.87 1.06
C ALA A 88 -3.16 -25.29 2.30
N GLU A 89 -3.91 -24.35 2.90
CA GLU A 89 -4.82 -24.63 4.02
C GLU A 89 -5.95 -25.58 3.62
N LYS A 90 -6.49 -25.38 2.41
CA LYS A 90 -7.51 -26.27 1.85
C LYS A 90 -6.94 -27.67 1.60
N GLU A 91 -5.78 -27.80 0.95
CA GLU A 91 -5.15 -29.10 0.70
C GLU A 91 -4.85 -29.86 2.00
N LYS A 92 -4.37 -29.15 3.04
CA LYS A 92 -4.17 -29.74 4.37
C LYS A 92 -5.48 -30.28 4.93
N THR A 93 -6.54 -29.47 4.90
CA THR A 93 -7.86 -29.85 5.43
C THR A 93 -8.43 -31.06 4.68
N ASP A 94 -8.29 -31.08 3.36
CA ASP A 94 -8.74 -32.19 2.50
C ASP A 94 -7.96 -33.48 2.81
N ALA A 95 -6.66 -33.38 3.15
CA ALA A 95 -5.82 -34.54 3.51
C ALA A 95 -6.04 -35.07 4.94
N GLU A 96 -6.55 -34.26 5.87
CA GLU A 96 -6.77 -34.68 7.26
C GLU A 96 -7.79 -35.82 7.40
N GLY A 97 -8.85 -35.83 6.58
CA GLY A 97 -9.87 -36.88 6.58
C GLY A 97 -9.30 -38.25 6.21
N PRO A 98 -8.70 -38.40 5.01
CA PRO A 98 -8.01 -39.62 4.59
C PRO A 98 -6.95 -40.08 5.59
N MET A 99 -6.15 -39.17 6.14
CA MET A 99 -5.14 -39.50 7.14
C MET A 99 -5.75 -40.12 8.40
N LYS A 100 -6.84 -39.54 8.94
CA LYS A 100 -7.52 -40.07 10.13
C LYS A 100 -8.09 -41.47 9.87
N ASN A 101 -8.71 -41.68 8.71
CA ASN A 101 -9.26 -42.97 8.33
C ASN A 101 -8.16 -44.05 8.23
N LEU A 102 -7.04 -43.72 7.58
CA LEU A 102 -5.92 -44.64 7.40
C LEU A 102 -5.26 -44.99 8.74
N ILE A 103 -5.15 -44.03 9.66
CA ILE A 103 -4.69 -44.29 11.04
C ILE A 103 -5.63 -45.24 11.78
N THR A 104 -6.95 -45.08 11.62
CA THR A 104 -7.90 -45.99 12.27
C THR A 104 -7.83 -47.42 11.71
N GLU A 105 -7.68 -47.58 10.40
CA GLU A 105 -7.50 -48.90 9.76
C GLU A 105 -6.23 -49.59 10.27
N LEU A 106 -5.09 -48.89 10.29
CA LEU A 106 -3.83 -49.43 10.82
C LEU A 106 -3.92 -49.87 12.28
N ARG A 107 -4.72 -49.17 13.10
CA ARG A 107 -4.96 -49.57 14.50
C ARG A 107 -5.77 -50.86 14.58
N VAL A 108 -6.78 -51.02 13.73
CA VAL A 108 -7.59 -52.25 13.66
C VAL A 108 -6.72 -53.42 13.20
N ASP A 109 -5.93 -53.24 12.15
CA ASP A 109 -5.03 -54.27 11.62
C ASP A 109 -4.00 -54.73 12.66
N ASN A 110 -3.41 -53.79 13.40
CA ASN A 110 -2.52 -54.10 14.52
C ASN A 110 -3.25 -54.89 15.62
N GLY A 111 -4.50 -54.53 15.93
CA GLY A 111 -5.34 -55.27 16.87
C GLY A 111 -5.59 -56.72 16.43
N ILE A 112 -5.94 -56.92 15.15
CA ILE A 112 -6.14 -58.24 14.54
C ILE A 112 -4.84 -59.05 14.59
N ALA A 113 -3.71 -58.45 14.22
CA ALA A 113 -2.40 -59.11 14.24
C ALA A 113 -2.03 -59.58 15.66
N LEU A 114 -2.25 -58.74 16.68
CA LEU A 114 -2.02 -59.10 18.08
C LEU A 114 -2.93 -60.23 18.56
N ALA A 115 -4.22 -60.19 18.21
CA ALA A 115 -5.17 -61.25 18.56
C ALA A 115 -4.80 -62.59 17.90
N LYS A 116 -4.43 -62.59 16.62
CA LYS A 116 -3.93 -63.77 15.90
C LYS A 116 -2.67 -64.35 16.54
N ASN A 117 -1.72 -63.50 16.90
CA ASN A 117 -0.50 -63.93 17.60
C ASN A 117 -0.82 -64.60 18.95
N ARG A 118 -1.77 -64.08 19.72
CA ARG A 118 -2.21 -64.69 20.99
C ARG A 118 -2.89 -66.04 20.79
N LEU A 119 -3.75 -66.16 19.77
CA LEU A 119 -4.40 -67.42 19.43
C LEU A 119 -3.35 -68.49 19.09
N HIS A 120 -2.38 -68.17 18.23
CA HIS A 120 -1.32 -69.10 17.85
C HIS A 120 -0.44 -69.54 19.03
N GLN A 121 -0.28 -68.70 20.05
CA GLN A 121 0.42 -69.06 21.28
C GLN A 121 -0.39 -69.96 22.20
N ALA A 122 -1.72 -69.85 22.19
CA ALA A 122 -2.63 -70.68 22.99
C ALA A 122 -2.94 -72.05 22.35
N GLU A 123 -2.80 -72.15 21.02
CA GLU A 123 -2.96 -73.39 20.25
C GLU A 123 -1.69 -74.28 20.23
N ARG A 124 -0.60 -73.82 20.87
CA ARG A 124 0.62 -74.60 21.12
C ARG A 124 0.60 -75.22 22.51
#